data_AF-A0A3N1AU92-F1
#
_entry.id   AF-A0A3N1AU92-F1
#
_cell.length_a   1.000
_cell.length_b   1.000
_cell.length_c   1.000
_cell.angle_alpha   90.00
_cell.angle_beta   90.00
_cell.angle_gamma   90.00
#
_symmetry.space_group_name_H-M   'P 1'
#
loop_
_entity.id
_entity.type
_entity.pdbx_description
1 polymer ?
#
loop_
_entity_poly.entity_id
_entity_poly.type
_entity_poly.pdbx_seq_one_letter_code
_entity_poly.pdbx_strand_id
1 'polypeptide(L)'
;MWGFQPYFRNGMERVARDVFEQIGFGLGARAFLVGFADDPDQAFPVCFEPEHDPLAAVDLSSVAADAQQRYEESDESRVMYGSHRHHERIHRGYLDSFRAETVRDALARSPEGAGLTFFVGSSAIVDGTYAVHPVVAVPTTRWESKPTLSRVRIDRYTVVPSFQDSLMRELLAAATADLGRSSPPEDFSIRWSDRSELIRKAARAFVQSVSVFSGYEFTSELTVALDEISVQPYEGRSGSGGLLLASEANPHVEPVLEFVKPIRVSETRSMRKALEMADPQHHLLCDGEKVVGLARLRDTYAPADENAFVFNVMTRGVWELSHDQVPLLRVSNTRPSLPQPRLDAQQLKSVARRVFREIGESEADVLWGLAESASAASHGTMLVVHRNASEEAMRLIPQAQQVRPQLLGAKVLAAVTSIDGAILVDPTGACHAVGVILDGHASGKGDSSRGARFNSAVRYHDTQSGQCLVIIVSEDGMINLLPNLRRQVAGGSVESVVRQLEESLTDDPDYEVFFRHWEHLESLAFYLTAEQCNRINVARTRLEEHRARPDPDDRDPNEGPVGRITHVGWTPFAPDPEMNASYFLDAE
;
A
#
# COMPACT_ATOMS: atom_id res chain seq x y z
N MET A 1 18.42 -15.11 -21.81
CA MET A 1 18.74 -13.76 -22.32
C MET A 1 20.17 -13.35 -22.01
N TRP A 2 20.58 -13.34 -20.74
CA TRP A 2 21.98 -13.23 -20.29
C TRP A 2 22.16 -14.02 -18.98
N GLY A 3 23.40 -14.31 -18.58
CA GLY A 3 23.68 -15.24 -17.46
C GLY A 3 23.16 -14.80 -16.08
N PHE A 4 22.93 -13.51 -15.86
CA PHE A 4 22.48 -12.97 -14.57
C PHE A 4 20.99 -12.63 -14.51
N GLN A 5 20.20 -13.02 -15.52
CA GLN A 5 18.77 -12.75 -15.57
C GLN A 5 17.99 -13.23 -14.30
N PRO A 6 18.31 -14.37 -13.65
CA PRO A 6 17.55 -14.78 -12.46
C PRO A 6 17.85 -13.89 -11.25
N TYR A 7 19.09 -13.45 -11.09
CA TYR A 7 19.48 -12.53 -10.02
C TYR A 7 18.81 -11.16 -10.20
N PHE A 8 18.85 -10.63 -11.42
CA PHE A 8 18.19 -9.37 -11.75
C PHE A 8 16.68 -9.43 -11.47
N ARG A 9 15.98 -10.46 -11.97
CA ARG A 9 14.55 -10.65 -11.75
C ARG A 9 14.22 -10.77 -10.26
N ASN A 10 14.97 -11.57 -9.50
CA ASN A 10 14.77 -11.73 -8.06
C ASN A 10 15.00 -10.41 -7.30
N GLY A 11 16.01 -9.63 -7.70
CA GLY A 11 16.23 -8.27 -7.19
C GLY A 11 15.03 -7.36 -7.46
N MET A 12 14.49 -7.40 -8.68
CA MET A 12 13.29 -6.64 -9.05
C MET A 12 12.07 -7.05 -8.23
N GLU A 13 11.83 -8.34 -8.03
CA GLU A 13 10.71 -8.82 -7.22
C GLU A 13 10.82 -8.35 -5.76
N ARG A 14 12.02 -8.46 -5.18
CA ARG A 14 12.29 -8.01 -3.81
C ARG A 14 12.05 -6.52 -3.67
N VAL A 15 12.58 -5.72 -4.59
CA VAL A 15 12.38 -4.27 -4.57
C VAL A 15 10.90 -3.93 -4.74
N ALA A 16 10.18 -4.59 -5.65
CA ALA A 16 8.74 -4.40 -5.84
C ALA A 16 7.97 -4.65 -4.53
N ARG A 17 8.23 -5.80 -3.91
CA ARG A 17 7.64 -6.20 -2.62
C ARG A 17 7.89 -5.15 -1.53
N ASP A 18 9.14 -4.71 -1.40
CA ASP A 18 9.56 -3.75 -0.38
C ASP A 18 8.91 -2.37 -0.57
N VAL A 19 8.80 -1.87 -1.81
CA VAL A 19 8.17 -0.56 -2.05
C VAL A 19 6.66 -0.60 -1.89
N PHE A 20 6.00 -1.69 -2.33
CA PHE A 20 4.56 -1.88 -2.15
C PHE A 20 4.18 -2.09 -0.68
N GLU A 21 5.02 -2.77 0.10
CA GLU A 21 4.83 -2.88 1.55
C GLU A 21 4.98 -1.51 2.23
N GLN A 22 6.01 -0.73 1.88
CA GLN A 22 6.24 0.61 2.45
C GLN A 22 5.07 1.57 2.23
N ILE A 23 4.42 1.52 1.07
CA ILE A 23 3.26 2.37 0.79
C ILE A 23 1.94 1.79 1.34
N GLY A 24 1.95 0.61 1.97
CA GLY A 24 0.74 0.02 2.52
C GLY A 24 -0.15 -0.72 1.50
N PHE A 25 0.40 -1.11 0.35
CA PHE A 25 -0.28 -1.97 -0.62
C PHE A 25 -0.26 -3.44 -0.15
N GLY A 26 0.85 -3.87 0.44
CA GLY A 26 1.09 -5.21 0.98
C GLY A 26 1.79 -6.17 0.00
N LEU A 27 2.02 -7.42 0.44
CA LEU A 27 2.79 -8.45 -0.29
C LEU A 27 2.07 -9.03 -1.53
N GLY A 28 2.84 -9.56 -2.49
CA GLY A 28 2.29 -10.34 -3.62
C GLY A 28 2.75 -9.91 -5.01
N ALA A 29 3.71 -8.97 -5.14
CA ALA A 29 4.32 -8.66 -6.42
C ALA A 29 5.21 -9.83 -6.88
N ARG A 30 5.08 -10.22 -8.15
CA ARG A 30 5.91 -11.21 -8.86
C ARG A 30 6.63 -10.54 -10.01
N ALA A 31 7.91 -10.83 -10.21
CA ALA A 31 8.70 -10.27 -11.30
C ALA A 31 8.97 -11.32 -12.39
N PHE A 32 8.98 -10.87 -13.64
CA PHE A 32 9.39 -11.67 -14.80
C PHE A 32 10.20 -10.82 -15.77
N LEU A 33 10.89 -11.47 -16.68
CA LEU A 33 11.55 -10.82 -17.80
C LEU A 33 11.13 -11.51 -19.10
N VAL A 34 10.79 -10.72 -20.12
CA VAL A 34 10.44 -11.22 -21.45
C VAL A 34 11.40 -10.61 -22.47
N GLY A 35 12.18 -11.45 -23.13
CA GLY A 35 13.17 -11.05 -24.12
C GLY A 35 12.73 -11.37 -25.53
N PHE A 36 12.92 -10.43 -26.45
CA PHE A 36 12.75 -10.62 -27.88
C PHE A 36 14.09 -10.43 -28.58
N ALA A 37 14.53 -11.43 -29.35
CA ALA A 37 15.70 -11.27 -30.21
C ALA A 37 15.33 -10.45 -31.45
N ASP A 38 16.21 -9.55 -31.87
CA ASP A 38 16.06 -8.84 -33.14
C ASP A 38 16.44 -9.73 -34.35
N ASP A 39 17.25 -10.78 -34.11
CA ASP A 39 17.66 -11.75 -35.13
C ASP A 39 16.69 -12.94 -35.18
N PRO A 40 15.94 -13.14 -36.29
CA PRO A 40 15.03 -14.27 -36.45
C PRO A 40 15.73 -15.63 -36.53
N ASP A 41 17.05 -15.67 -36.79
CA ASP A 41 17.85 -16.89 -36.80
C ASP A 41 18.37 -17.28 -35.39
N GLN A 42 18.06 -16.47 -34.36
CA GLN A 42 18.38 -16.78 -32.97
C GLN A 42 17.65 -18.05 -32.51
N ALA A 43 18.36 -18.96 -31.84
CA ALA A 43 17.81 -20.24 -31.40
C ALA A 43 16.56 -20.12 -30.50
N PHE A 44 16.49 -19.03 -29.72
CA PHE A 44 15.36 -18.69 -28.87
C PHE A 44 14.90 -17.26 -29.22
N PRO A 45 13.98 -17.07 -30.16
CA PRO A 45 13.56 -15.74 -30.60
C PRO A 45 12.76 -15.00 -29.52
N VAL A 46 12.09 -15.74 -28.63
CA VAL A 46 11.42 -15.21 -27.44
C VAL A 46 11.87 -15.99 -26.22
N CYS A 47 12.23 -15.29 -25.15
CA CYS A 47 12.63 -15.88 -23.87
C CYS A 47 11.71 -15.38 -22.76
N PHE A 48 11.41 -16.24 -21.79
CA PHE A 48 10.69 -15.91 -20.57
C PHE A 48 11.51 -16.36 -19.36
N GLU A 49 11.66 -15.49 -18.36
CA GLU A 49 12.38 -15.78 -17.11
C GLU A 49 11.46 -15.49 -15.92
N PRO A 50 11.19 -16.47 -15.04
CA PRO A 50 11.83 -17.79 -14.97
C PRO A 50 11.24 -18.82 -15.94
N GLU A 51 12.10 -19.68 -16.49
CA GLU A 51 11.74 -20.69 -17.51
C GLU A 51 10.79 -21.78 -17.01
N HIS A 52 10.77 -22.02 -15.69
CA HIS A 52 9.96 -23.06 -15.05
C HIS A 52 8.60 -22.55 -14.52
N ASP A 53 8.34 -21.23 -14.61
CA ASP A 53 7.05 -20.70 -14.20
C ASP A 53 5.95 -21.17 -15.16
N PRO A 54 4.72 -21.50 -14.69
CA PRO A 54 3.62 -21.83 -15.59
C PRO A 54 3.35 -20.77 -16.67
N LEU A 55 3.63 -19.50 -16.38
CA LEU A 55 3.51 -18.41 -17.36
C LEU A 55 4.52 -18.50 -18.52
N ALA A 56 5.61 -19.24 -18.37
CA ALA A 56 6.57 -19.47 -19.45
C ALA A 56 5.99 -20.33 -20.59
N ALA A 57 4.91 -21.08 -20.33
CA ALA A 57 4.20 -21.87 -21.33
C ALA A 57 3.25 -21.03 -22.22
N VAL A 58 3.04 -19.75 -21.88
CA VAL A 58 2.22 -18.85 -22.69
C VAL A 58 2.90 -18.59 -24.03
N ASP A 59 2.19 -18.79 -25.13
CA ASP A 59 2.71 -18.50 -26.47
C ASP A 59 2.85 -16.99 -26.68
N LEU A 60 4.10 -16.52 -26.76
CA LEU A 60 4.47 -15.13 -27.00
C LEU A 60 5.06 -14.91 -28.41
N SER A 61 5.02 -15.93 -29.28
CA SER A 61 5.63 -15.87 -30.61
C SER A 61 4.94 -14.87 -31.55
N SER A 62 3.63 -14.63 -31.40
CA SER A 62 2.90 -13.65 -32.20
C SER A 62 3.09 -12.19 -31.77
N VAL A 63 3.64 -11.97 -30.57
CA VAL A 63 3.66 -10.64 -29.92
C VAL A 63 4.33 -9.58 -30.79
N ALA A 64 5.45 -9.91 -31.44
CA ALA A 64 6.16 -8.96 -32.28
C ALA A 64 5.33 -8.54 -33.52
N ALA A 65 4.67 -9.50 -34.16
CA ALA A 65 3.81 -9.23 -35.32
C ALA A 65 2.55 -8.45 -34.93
N ASP A 66 1.90 -8.85 -33.83
CA ASP A 66 0.71 -8.18 -33.30
C ASP A 66 1.02 -6.73 -32.89
N ALA A 67 2.18 -6.49 -32.27
CA ALA A 67 2.63 -5.15 -31.90
C ALA A 67 2.89 -4.26 -33.12
N GLN A 68 3.50 -4.82 -34.17
CA GLN A 68 3.73 -4.12 -35.44
C GLN A 68 2.42 -3.73 -36.10
N GLN A 69 1.44 -4.65 -36.14
CA GLN A 69 0.12 -4.38 -36.69
C GLN A 69 -0.60 -3.27 -35.90
N ARG A 70 -0.62 -3.35 -34.57
CA ARG A 70 -1.22 -2.32 -33.70
C ARG A 70 -0.59 -0.95 -33.93
N TYR A 71 0.74 -0.92 -34.06
CA TYR A 71 1.46 0.30 -34.39
C TYR A 71 1.01 0.87 -35.74
N GLU A 72 0.99 0.07 -36.82
CA GLU A 72 0.58 0.52 -38.15
C GLU A 72 -0.88 1.03 -38.22
N GLU A 73 -1.76 0.47 -37.40
CA GLU A 73 -3.17 0.89 -37.30
C GLU A 73 -3.37 2.14 -36.42
N SER A 74 -2.41 2.47 -35.55
CA SER A 74 -2.49 3.60 -34.61
C SER A 74 -2.35 4.97 -35.27
N ASP A 75 -2.90 6.01 -34.63
CA ASP A 75 -2.69 7.39 -35.05
C ASP A 75 -1.24 7.84 -34.81
N GLU A 76 -0.57 7.28 -33.80
CA GLU A 76 0.84 7.51 -33.46
C GLU A 76 1.78 7.20 -34.65
N SER A 77 1.49 6.19 -35.46
CA SER A 77 2.29 5.86 -36.65
C SER A 77 2.26 6.94 -37.74
N ARG A 78 1.22 7.78 -37.75
CA ARG A 78 0.99 8.82 -38.76
C ARG A 78 1.63 10.16 -38.40
N VAL A 79 2.11 10.30 -37.16
CA VAL A 79 2.73 11.54 -36.68
C VAL A 79 4.11 11.71 -37.30
N MET A 80 4.41 12.89 -37.84
CA MET A 80 5.72 13.20 -38.41
C MET A 80 6.48 14.19 -37.51
N TYR A 81 7.76 13.91 -37.29
CA TYR A 81 8.65 14.78 -36.50
C TYR A 81 9.74 15.36 -37.40
N GLY A 82 9.98 16.67 -37.32
CA GLY A 82 10.87 17.37 -38.25
C GLY A 82 12.35 16.96 -38.20
N SER A 83 12.80 16.27 -37.15
CA SER A 83 14.15 15.74 -37.02
C SER A 83 14.15 14.22 -37.21
N HIS A 84 14.94 13.71 -38.16
CA HIS A 84 15.03 12.26 -38.44
C HIS A 84 15.37 11.44 -37.21
N ARG A 85 16.42 11.82 -36.47
CA ARG A 85 16.82 11.11 -35.24
C ARG A 85 15.72 11.15 -34.18
N HIS A 86 14.99 12.27 -34.08
CA HIS A 86 13.89 12.39 -33.13
C HIS A 86 12.70 11.53 -33.55
N HIS A 87 12.36 11.56 -34.84
CA HIS A 87 11.32 10.73 -35.45
C HIS A 87 11.59 9.25 -35.18
N GLU A 88 12.74 8.73 -35.60
CA GLU A 88 13.11 7.32 -35.38
C GLU A 88 13.05 6.92 -33.90
N ARG A 89 13.56 7.76 -33.00
CA ARG A 89 13.53 7.48 -31.56
C ARG A 89 12.10 7.40 -31.02
N ILE A 90 11.21 8.31 -31.44
CA ILE A 90 9.83 8.33 -30.97
C ILE A 90 9.04 7.14 -31.52
N HIS A 91 9.14 6.87 -32.83
CA HIS A 91 8.45 5.73 -33.45
C HIS A 91 8.94 4.38 -32.93
N ARG A 92 10.24 4.24 -32.65
CA ARG A 92 10.77 3.06 -31.93
C ARG A 92 10.15 2.92 -30.54
N GLY A 93 9.98 4.03 -29.82
CA GLY A 93 9.31 4.04 -28.51
C GLY A 93 7.83 3.64 -28.57
N TYR A 94 7.11 4.05 -29.62
CA TYR A 94 5.73 3.60 -29.84
C TYR A 94 5.66 2.10 -30.10
N LEU A 95 6.47 1.59 -31.02
CA LEU A 95 6.51 0.16 -31.32
C LEU A 95 6.87 -0.67 -30.07
N ASP A 96 7.85 -0.20 -29.28
CA ASP A 96 8.20 -0.81 -27.99
C ASP A 96 7.04 -0.82 -26.99
N SER A 97 6.28 0.26 -26.91
CA SER A 97 5.10 0.37 -26.04
C SER A 97 3.98 -0.59 -26.48
N PHE A 98 3.71 -0.69 -27.79
CA PHE A 98 2.75 -1.66 -28.33
C PHE A 98 3.20 -3.11 -28.07
N ARG A 99 4.50 -3.39 -28.11
CA ARG A 99 5.04 -4.71 -27.72
C ARG A 99 4.79 -5.00 -26.26
N ALA A 100 5.09 -4.05 -25.36
CA ALA A 100 4.82 -4.18 -23.93
C ALA A 100 3.33 -4.44 -23.64
N GLU A 101 2.42 -3.70 -24.29
CA GLU A 101 0.97 -3.92 -24.18
C GLU A 101 0.54 -5.29 -24.70
N THR A 102 1.14 -5.75 -25.79
CA THR A 102 0.82 -7.05 -26.37
C THR A 102 1.32 -8.21 -25.50
N VAL A 103 2.50 -8.08 -24.88
CA VAL A 103 2.98 -9.01 -23.83
C VAL A 103 1.98 -9.06 -22.67
N ARG A 104 1.57 -7.88 -22.16
CA ARG A 104 0.59 -7.79 -21.07
C ARG A 104 -0.70 -8.52 -21.43
N ASP A 105 -1.25 -8.26 -22.62
CA ASP A 105 -2.51 -8.84 -23.06
C ASP A 105 -2.41 -10.36 -23.29
N ALA A 106 -1.27 -10.85 -23.75
CA ALA A 106 -1.02 -12.28 -23.91
C ALA A 106 -0.99 -13.00 -22.55
N LEU A 107 -0.25 -12.46 -21.58
CA LEU A 107 -0.16 -13.00 -20.22
C LEU A 107 -1.50 -12.91 -19.48
N ALA A 108 -2.22 -11.79 -19.59
CA ALA A 108 -3.49 -11.60 -18.90
C ALA A 108 -4.63 -12.50 -19.44
N ARG A 109 -4.56 -12.92 -20.71
CA ARG A 109 -5.56 -13.81 -21.32
C ARG A 109 -5.30 -15.29 -21.08
N SER A 110 -4.12 -15.67 -20.59
CA SER A 110 -3.81 -17.07 -20.32
C SER A 110 -4.50 -17.57 -19.05
N PRO A 111 -4.83 -18.87 -18.96
CA PRO A 111 -5.31 -19.48 -17.73
C PRO A 111 -4.36 -19.30 -16.54
N GLU A 112 -3.06 -19.33 -16.78
CA GLU A 112 -2.00 -19.17 -15.78
C GLU A 112 -1.90 -17.72 -15.27
N GLY A 113 -2.32 -16.76 -16.09
CA GLY A 113 -2.44 -15.35 -15.72
C GLY A 113 -3.74 -15.00 -15.00
N ALA A 114 -4.68 -15.94 -14.85
CA ALA A 114 -5.96 -15.69 -14.22
C ALA A 114 -5.79 -15.15 -12.78
N GLY A 115 -6.46 -14.03 -12.49
CA GLY A 115 -6.37 -13.38 -11.18
C GLY A 115 -5.13 -12.52 -10.98
N LEU A 116 -4.29 -12.33 -12.00
CA LEU A 116 -3.13 -11.44 -11.97
C LEU A 116 -3.31 -10.22 -12.89
N THR A 117 -2.91 -9.06 -12.40
CA THR A 117 -2.79 -7.84 -13.21
C THR A 117 -1.32 -7.66 -13.58
N PHE A 118 -1.02 -7.58 -14.87
CA PHE A 118 0.33 -7.48 -15.41
C PHE A 118 0.69 -6.05 -15.79
N PHE A 119 1.94 -5.66 -15.51
CA PHE A 119 2.54 -4.40 -15.89
C PHE A 119 3.85 -4.69 -16.61
N VAL A 120 4.00 -4.16 -17.81
CA VAL A 120 5.16 -4.41 -18.68
C VAL A 120 5.84 -3.07 -18.95
N GLY A 121 7.12 -2.98 -18.59
CA GLY A 121 7.94 -1.81 -18.86
C GLY A 121 8.42 -1.78 -20.31
N SER A 122 8.97 -0.63 -20.72
CA SER A 122 9.70 -0.53 -21.99
C SER A 122 10.88 -1.51 -22.03
N SER A 123 11.28 -1.92 -23.22
CA SER A 123 12.45 -2.80 -23.34
C SER A 123 13.76 -2.03 -23.27
N ALA A 124 14.82 -2.75 -22.89
CA ALA A 124 16.19 -2.33 -23.11
C ALA A 124 16.98 -3.47 -23.76
N ILE A 125 17.96 -3.11 -24.60
CA ILE A 125 18.82 -4.08 -25.27
C ILE A 125 19.88 -4.57 -24.28
N VAL A 126 19.88 -5.87 -23.99
CA VAL A 126 20.87 -6.53 -23.13
C VAL A 126 21.79 -7.40 -24.00
N ASP A 127 23.11 -7.28 -23.77
CA ASP A 127 24.16 -7.98 -24.53
C ASP A 127 24.08 -7.82 -26.06
N GLY A 128 23.47 -6.73 -26.53
CA GLY A 128 23.27 -6.46 -27.95
C GLY A 128 22.34 -7.45 -28.67
N THR A 129 21.68 -8.36 -27.95
CA THR A 129 20.98 -9.51 -28.54
C THR A 129 19.47 -9.46 -28.28
N TYR A 130 19.06 -9.23 -27.04
CA TYR A 130 17.66 -9.28 -26.64
C TYR A 130 17.15 -7.90 -26.22
N ALA A 131 16.00 -7.50 -26.76
CA ALA A 131 15.15 -6.46 -26.21
C ALA A 131 14.36 -7.05 -25.03
N VAL A 132 14.79 -6.73 -23.81
CA VAL A 132 14.24 -7.29 -22.56
C VAL A 132 13.23 -6.33 -21.94
N HIS A 133 11.99 -6.78 -21.82
CA HIS A 133 10.94 -6.11 -21.08
C HIS A 133 10.92 -6.59 -19.62
N PRO A 134 11.04 -5.69 -18.62
CA PRO A 134 10.72 -6.03 -17.24
C PRO A 134 9.21 -6.14 -17.07
N VAL A 135 8.75 -7.19 -16.39
CA VAL A 135 7.34 -7.44 -16.12
C VAL A 135 7.13 -7.59 -14.63
N VAL A 136 6.08 -6.96 -14.10
CA VAL A 136 5.63 -7.19 -12.72
C VAL A 136 4.15 -7.56 -12.74
N ALA A 137 3.78 -8.60 -12.01
CA ALA A 137 2.40 -9.00 -11.80
C ALA A 137 2.00 -8.88 -10.33
N VAL A 138 0.73 -8.57 -10.08
CA VAL A 138 0.13 -8.44 -8.74
C VAL A 138 -1.25 -9.09 -8.71
N PRO A 139 -1.76 -9.53 -7.55
CA PRO A 139 -3.12 -10.05 -7.45
C PRO A 139 -4.16 -9.00 -7.86
N THR A 140 -5.03 -9.34 -8.80
CA THR A 140 -6.04 -8.44 -9.38
C THR A 140 -6.99 -7.92 -8.33
N THR A 141 -7.52 -8.79 -7.48
CA THR A 141 -8.43 -8.42 -6.39
C THR A 141 -7.81 -7.39 -5.44
N ARG A 142 -6.51 -7.49 -5.18
CA ARG A 142 -5.79 -6.52 -4.35
C ARG A 142 -5.58 -5.20 -5.07
N TRP A 143 -5.18 -5.26 -6.34
CA TRP A 143 -4.97 -4.07 -7.16
C TRP A 143 -6.25 -3.24 -7.29
N GLU A 144 -7.37 -3.90 -7.62
CA GLU A 144 -8.68 -3.27 -7.78
C GLU A 144 -9.29 -2.79 -6.46
N SER A 145 -8.91 -3.39 -5.32
CA SER A 145 -9.35 -2.92 -3.99
C SER A 145 -8.81 -1.53 -3.61
N LYS A 146 -7.81 -1.01 -4.34
CA LYS A 146 -7.19 0.27 -4.03
C LYS A 146 -7.86 1.39 -4.84
N PRO A 147 -7.97 2.61 -4.28
CA PRO A 147 -8.54 3.74 -4.99
C PRO A 147 -7.85 3.97 -6.34
N THR A 148 -8.65 4.15 -7.39
CA THR A 148 -8.18 4.35 -8.76
C THR A 148 -9.18 5.23 -9.51
N LEU A 149 -8.66 6.17 -10.30
CA LEU A 149 -9.43 6.97 -11.24
C LEU A 149 -9.63 6.19 -12.55
N SER A 150 -10.70 6.48 -13.28
CA SER A 150 -11.10 5.73 -14.47
C SER A 150 -10.32 6.13 -15.73
N ARG A 151 -9.76 7.34 -15.79
CA ARG A 151 -9.08 7.85 -17.00
C ARG A 151 -7.57 7.64 -16.94
N VAL A 152 -7.00 7.30 -18.09
CA VAL A 152 -5.55 7.20 -18.33
C VAL A 152 -5.03 8.26 -19.31
N ARG A 153 -5.95 9.05 -19.89
CA ARG A 153 -5.66 10.14 -20.82
C ARG A 153 -6.67 11.27 -20.65
N ILE A 154 -6.18 12.50 -20.68
CA ILE A 154 -6.98 13.73 -20.69
C ILE A 154 -6.50 14.58 -21.84
N ASP A 155 -7.36 14.78 -22.84
CA ASP A 155 -7.02 15.35 -24.13
C ASP A 155 -5.78 14.66 -24.73
N ARG A 156 -4.65 15.37 -24.82
CA ARG A 156 -3.38 14.85 -25.34
C ARG A 156 -2.44 14.31 -24.26
N TYR A 157 -2.75 14.53 -22.99
CA TYR A 157 -1.86 14.21 -21.87
C TYR A 157 -2.15 12.82 -21.31
N THR A 158 -1.10 12.02 -21.18
CA THR A 158 -1.16 10.77 -20.43
C THR A 158 -1.20 11.10 -18.93
N VAL A 159 -2.15 10.51 -18.22
CA VAL A 159 -2.30 10.66 -16.77
C VAL A 159 -2.21 9.30 -16.10
N VAL A 160 -1.70 9.27 -14.87
CA VAL A 160 -1.72 8.06 -14.05
C VAL A 160 -2.99 8.02 -13.20
N PRO A 161 -3.77 6.92 -13.22
CA PRO A 161 -5.05 6.83 -12.52
C PRO A 161 -4.92 6.69 -11.00
N SER A 162 -3.75 6.29 -10.49
CA SER A 162 -3.55 6.08 -9.07
C SER A 162 -2.10 6.18 -8.62
N PHE A 163 -1.89 6.29 -7.32
CA PHE A 163 -0.57 6.32 -6.71
C PHE A 163 0.18 5.00 -6.91
N GLN A 164 -0.48 3.85 -6.74
CA GLN A 164 0.11 2.54 -6.96
C GLN A 164 0.50 2.31 -8.43
N ASP A 165 -0.31 2.80 -9.39
CA ASP A 165 0.03 2.74 -10.82
C ASP A 165 1.29 3.58 -11.10
N SER A 166 1.35 4.80 -10.54
CA SER A 166 2.53 5.64 -10.67
C SER A 166 3.79 4.99 -10.10
N LEU A 167 3.69 4.29 -8.96
CA LEU A 167 4.82 3.59 -8.35
C LEU A 167 5.28 2.44 -9.24
N MET A 168 4.36 1.68 -9.81
CA MET A 168 4.67 0.59 -10.74
C MET A 168 5.41 1.11 -11.97
N ARG A 169 4.98 2.22 -12.56
CA ARG A 169 5.66 2.85 -13.71
C ARG A 169 7.08 3.29 -13.36
N GLU A 170 7.28 3.89 -12.19
CA GLU A 170 8.61 4.32 -11.74
C GLU A 170 9.54 3.13 -11.48
N LEU A 171 9.02 2.04 -10.90
CA LEU A 171 9.76 0.79 -10.70
C LEU A 171 10.20 0.18 -12.04
N LEU A 172 9.28 0.04 -12.99
CA LEU A 172 9.57 -0.52 -14.30
C LEU A 172 10.53 0.37 -15.11
N ALA A 173 10.41 1.69 -14.99
CA ALA A 173 11.35 2.63 -15.61
C ALA A 173 12.75 2.50 -14.99
N ALA A 174 12.86 2.31 -13.67
CA ALA A 174 14.12 2.06 -13.00
C ALA A 174 14.75 0.73 -13.46
N ALA A 175 13.96 -0.35 -13.57
CA ALA A 175 14.41 -1.63 -14.10
C ALA A 175 14.89 -1.52 -15.55
N THR A 176 14.13 -0.83 -16.41
CA THR A 176 14.50 -0.59 -17.81
C THR A 176 15.81 0.18 -17.93
N ALA A 177 15.99 1.23 -17.12
CA ALA A 177 17.24 2.00 -17.08
C ALA A 177 18.43 1.15 -16.63
N ASP A 178 18.22 0.19 -15.74
CA ASP A 178 19.25 -0.72 -15.25
C ASP A 178 19.64 -1.78 -16.29
N LEU A 179 18.65 -2.33 -17.00
CA LEU A 179 18.85 -3.24 -18.13
C LEU A 179 19.62 -2.56 -19.28
N GLY A 180 19.38 -1.27 -19.52
CA GLY A 180 20.01 -0.50 -20.60
C GLY A 180 21.44 -0.04 -20.33
N ARG A 181 22.09 -0.53 -19.28
CA ARG A 181 23.51 -0.22 -18.99
C ARG A 181 24.43 -0.83 -20.05
N SER A 182 25.64 -0.27 -20.18
CA SER A 182 26.63 -0.74 -21.15
C SER A 182 27.12 -2.17 -20.91
N SER A 183 27.08 -2.61 -19.66
CA SER A 183 27.34 -3.99 -19.26
C SER A 183 26.04 -4.56 -18.70
N PRO A 184 25.69 -5.81 -19.03
CA PRO A 184 24.50 -6.45 -18.48
C PRO A 184 24.50 -6.38 -16.96
N PRO A 185 23.36 -6.07 -16.33
CA PRO A 185 23.29 -6.01 -14.89
C PRO A 185 23.39 -7.42 -14.29
N GLU A 186 24.16 -7.54 -13.21
CA GLU A 186 24.29 -8.79 -12.44
C GLU A 186 23.15 -8.97 -11.42
N ASP A 187 22.55 -7.87 -10.97
CA ASP A 187 21.46 -7.84 -9.99
C ASP A 187 20.68 -6.52 -10.17
N PHE A 188 19.43 -6.51 -9.71
CA PHE A 188 18.65 -5.29 -9.54
C PHE A 188 18.58 -4.93 -8.06
N SER A 189 19.58 -4.19 -7.58
CA SER A 189 19.63 -3.71 -6.21
C SER A 189 19.46 -2.20 -6.14
N ILE A 190 18.34 -1.77 -5.55
CA ILE A 190 18.07 -0.38 -5.22
C ILE A 190 18.33 -0.19 -3.72
N ARG A 191 19.25 0.73 -3.36
CA ARG A 191 19.54 1.09 -1.97
C ARG A 191 18.27 1.62 -1.29
N TRP A 192 18.18 1.49 0.03
CA TRP A 192 17.01 1.97 0.78
C TRP A 192 16.64 3.45 0.51
N SER A 193 17.63 4.34 0.43
CA SER A 193 17.45 5.76 0.08
C SER A 193 16.73 5.94 -1.25
N ASP A 194 17.10 5.12 -2.22
CA ASP A 194 16.66 5.21 -3.61
C ASP A 194 15.24 4.62 -3.75
N ARG A 195 14.87 3.66 -2.89
CA ARG A 195 13.48 3.16 -2.76
C ARG A 195 12.53 4.23 -2.23
N SER A 196 12.94 4.97 -1.20
CA SER A 196 12.15 6.09 -0.68
C SER A 196 12.01 7.20 -1.72
N GLU A 197 13.03 7.42 -2.56
CA GLU A 197 12.96 8.38 -3.65
C GLU A 197 12.04 7.92 -4.78
N LEU A 198 12.06 6.64 -5.13
CA LEU A 198 11.11 6.04 -6.07
C LEU A 198 9.66 6.32 -5.66
N ILE A 199 9.34 6.10 -4.37
CA ILE A 199 8.02 6.36 -3.80
C ILE A 199 7.65 7.85 -3.87
N ARG A 200 8.59 8.75 -3.55
CA ARG A 200 8.36 10.20 -3.65
C ARG A 200 8.14 10.65 -5.09
N LYS A 201 8.91 10.12 -6.03
CA LYS A 201 8.77 10.41 -7.47
C LYS A 201 7.41 9.97 -7.99
N ALA A 202 6.95 8.78 -7.59
CA ALA A 202 5.62 8.28 -7.91
C ALA A 202 4.50 9.19 -7.34
N ALA A 203 4.63 9.64 -6.09
CA ALA A 203 3.64 10.56 -5.51
C ALA A 203 3.58 11.89 -6.28
N ARG A 204 4.74 12.46 -6.66
CA ARG A 204 4.81 13.68 -7.47
C ARG A 204 4.16 13.51 -8.84
N ALA A 205 4.41 12.38 -9.52
CA ALA A 205 3.81 12.09 -10.82
C ALA A 205 2.28 11.90 -10.72
N PHE A 206 1.78 11.29 -9.64
CA PHE A 206 0.34 11.18 -9.39
C PHE A 206 -0.31 12.54 -9.10
N VAL A 207 0.28 13.39 -8.25
CA VAL A 207 -0.22 14.75 -7.99
C VAL A 207 -0.17 15.64 -9.24
N GLN A 208 0.85 15.46 -10.08
CA GLN A 208 0.90 16.12 -11.39
C GLN A 208 -0.27 15.68 -12.28
N SER A 209 -0.60 14.38 -12.31
CA SER A 209 -1.77 13.89 -13.05
C SER A 209 -3.06 14.49 -12.51
N VAL A 210 -3.21 14.60 -11.19
CA VAL A 210 -4.37 15.24 -10.54
C VAL A 210 -4.48 16.73 -10.93
N SER A 211 -3.36 17.42 -11.12
CA SER A 211 -3.36 18.79 -11.64
C SER A 211 -3.93 18.84 -13.06
N VAL A 212 -3.56 17.89 -13.92
CA VAL A 212 -4.11 17.75 -15.28
C VAL A 212 -5.60 17.40 -15.25
N PHE A 213 -6.03 16.47 -14.37
CA PHE A 213 -7.44 16.17 -14.14
C PHE A 213 -8.25 17.41 -13.73
N SER A 214 -7.63 18.28 -12.94
CA SER A 214 -8.22 19.53 -12.47
C SER A 214 -8.19 20.65 -13.53
N GLY A 215 -7.65 20.41 -14.73
CA GLY A 215 -7.58 21.37 -15.83
C GLY A 215 -6.27 22.17 -15.92
N TYR A 216 -5.22 21.78 -15.18
CA TYR A 216 -3.89 22.40 -15.24
C TYR A 216 -2.88 21.53 -15.99
N GLU A 217 -2.57 21.94 -17.22
CA GLU A 217 -1.78 21.14 -18.15
C GLU A 217 -0.26 21.30 -18.00
N PHE A 218 0.19 22.30 -17.23
CA PHE A 218 1.63 22.58 -17.08
C PHE A 218 2.23 21.81 -15.91
N THR A 219 3.56 21.69 -15.91
CA THR A 219 4.29 21.17 -14.76
C THR A 219 3.99 22.03 -13.53
N SER A 220 3.62 21.38 -12.43
CA SER A 220 3.28 22.03 -11.18
C SER A 220 4.21 21.57 -10.06
N GLU A 221 4.63 22.53 -9.23
CA GLU A 221 5.32 22.28 -7.96
C GLU A 221 4.32 22.01 -6.82
N LEU A 222 3.07 21.68 -7.14
CA LEU A 222 1.98 21.51 -6.18
C LEU A 222 2.38 20.56 -5.04
N THR A 223 2.96 19.40 -5.33
CA THR A 223 3.37 18.44 -4.28
C THR A 223 4.30 19.09 -3.23
N VAL A 224 5.28 19.89 -3.67
CA VAL A 224 6.22 20.58 -2.78
C VAL A 224 5.49 21.64 -1.96
N ALA A 225 4.62 22.42 -2.60
CA ALA A 225 3.81 23.42 -1.92
C ALA A 225 2.88 22.78 -0.86
N LEU A 226 2.25 21.65 -1.17
CA LEU A 226 1.39 20.90 -0.26
C LEU A 226 2.17 20.39 0.97
N ASP A 227 3.36 19.84 0.75
CA ASP A 227 4.27 19.43 1.84
C ASP A 227 4.61 20.62 2.75
N GLU A 228 5.02 21.76 2.18
CA GLU A 228 5.39 22.95 2.95
C GLU A 228 4.21 23.55 3.73
N ILE A 229 3.04 23.66 3.09
CA ILE A 229 1.82 24.20 3.71
C ILE A 229 1.36 23.32 4.87
N SER A 230 1.52 21.99 4.77
CA SER A 230 1.13 21.06 5.83
C SER A 230 1.99 21.20 7.10
N VAL A 231 3.25 21.62 6.98
CA VAL A 231 4.21 21.72 8.10
C VAL A 231 4.20 23.11 8.75
N GLN A 232 3.89 24.15 7.97
CA GLN A 232 3.95 25.55 8.38
C GLN A 232 2.87 25.87 9.44
N PRO A 233 3.23 26.26 10.67
CA PRO A 233 2.25 26.71 11.65
C PRO A 233 1.74 28.13 11.32
N TYR A 234 0.54 28.46 11.78
CA TYR A 234 0.01 29.82 11.77
C TYR A 234 -0.53 30.17 13.16
N GLU A 235 -0.07 31.29 13.72
CA GLU A 235 -0.44 31.75 15.07
C GLU A 235 -0.28 30.67 16.17
N GLY A 236 0.67 29.76 16.00
CA GLY A 236 0.97 28.68 16.95
C GLY A 236 0.03 27.48 16.89
N ARG A 237 -0.98 27.48 16.01
CA ARG A 237 -1.89 26.35 15.80
C ARG A 237 -1.40 25.46 14.66
N SER A 238 -1.59 24.15 14.82
CA SER A 238 -1.51 23.21 13.72
C SER A 238 -2.66 23.53 12.76
N GLY A 239 -2.33 23.75 11.50
CA GLY A 239 -3.32 24.17 10.52
C GLY A 239 -4.33 23.07 10.20
N SER A 240 -5.62 23.42 10.22
CA SER A 240 -6.68 22.69 9.51
C SER A 240 -7.10 23.50 8.27
N GLY A 241 -7.82 22.85 7.34
CA GLY A 241 -8.32 23.48 6.11
C GLY A 241 -7.81 22.78 4.85
N GLY A 242 -8.58 22.93 3.77
CA GLY A 242 -8.33 22.23 2.51
C GLY A 242 -8.33 23.13 1.27
N LEU A 243 -7.74 22.61 0.21
CA LEU A 243 -7.75 23.16 -1.14
C LEU A 243 -8.71 22.33 -2.00
N LEU A 244 -9.53 22.99 -2.80
CA LEU A 244 -10.28 22.39 -3.91
C LEU A 244 -9.44 22.58 -5.17
N LEU A 245 -8.87 21.50 -5.69
CA LEU A 245 -8.17 21.47 -6.97
C LEU A 245 -9.20 21.30 -8.07
N ALA A 246 -9.44 22.36 -8.84
CA ALA A 246 -10.38 22.37 -9.96
C ALA A 246 -10.14 23.62 -10.82
N SER A 247 -10.50 23.53 -12.10
CA SER A 247 -10.50 24.68 -13.01
C SER A 247 -11.47 25.75 -12.50
N GLU A 248 -11.09 27.03 -12.61
CA GLU A 248 -11.97 28.16 -12.34
C GLU A 248 -13.25 28.11 -13.20
N ALA A 249 -13.17 27.49 -14.38
CA ALA A 249 -14.29 27.33 -15.30
C ALA A 249 -15.15 26.07 -15.02
N ASN A 250 -14.84 25.30 -13.98
CA ASN A 250 -15.57 24.07 -13.67
C ASN A 250 -17.02 24.41 -13.25
N PRO A 251 -18.06 23.91 -13.97
CA PRO A 251 -19.46 24.28 -13.72
C PRO A 251 -20.01 23.79 -12.37
N HIS A 252 -19.30 22.86 -11.73
CA HIS A 252 -19.64 22.31 -10.42
C HIS A 252 -18.96 23.05 -9.27
N VAL A 253 -18.10 24.03 -9.55
CA VAL A 253 -17.48 24.88 -8.53
C VAL A 253 -18.35 26.12 -8.32
N GLU A 254 -18.72 26.37 -7.06
CA GLU A 254 -19.39 27.59 -6.64
C GLU A 254 -18.40 28.51 -5.93
N PRO A 255 -18.00 29.64 -6.54
CA PRO A 255 -17.18 30.63 -5.86
C PRO A 255 -17.99 31.30 -4.76
N VAL A 256 -17.42 31.34 -3.56
CA VAL A 256 -17.98 32.03 -2.38
C VAL A 256 -17.33 33.39 -2.19
N LEU A 257 -16.02 33.48 -2.47
CA LEU A 257 -15.27 34.73 -2.43
C LEU A 257 -14.10 34.64 -3.42
N GLU A 258 -13.84 35.73 -4.15
CA GLU A 258 -12.74 35.82 -5.11
C GLU A 258 -11.66 36.78 -4.63
N PHE A 259 -10.40 36.42 -4.86
CA PHE A 259 -9.26 37.29 -4.59
C PHE A 259 -8.99 38.19 -5.78
N VAL A 260 -8.87 39.50 -5.54
CA VAL A 260 -8.42 40.46 -6.56
C VAL A 260 -7.02 40.12 -7.08
N LYS A 261 -6.15 39.63 -6.19
CA LYS A 261 -4.82 39.13 -6.53
C LYS A 261 -4.70 37.67 -6.10
N PRO A 262 -4.56 36.72 -7.04
CA PRO A 262 -4.33 35.32 -6.72
C PRO A 262 -3.05 35.12 -5.90
N ILE A 263 -3.02 34.05 -5.11
CA ILE A 263 -1.86 33.64 -4.30
C ILE A 263 -1.21 32.46 -4.99
N ARG A 264 0.06 32.54 -5.38
CA ARG A 264 0.74 31.38 -5.98
C ARG A 264 0.96 30.28 -4.96
N VAL A 265 0.91 29.01 -5.37
CA VAL A 265 1.14 27.86 -4.48
C VAL A 265 2.52 27.90 -3.83
N SER A 266 3.52 28.52 -4.49
CA SER A 266 4.86 28.74 -3.95
C SER A 266 4.92 29.79 -2.83
N GLU A 267 3.86 30.57 -2.60
CA GLU A 267 3.81 31.59 -1.54
C GLU A 267 3.33 30.99 -0.21
N THR A 268 4.12 30.06 0.35
CA THR A 268 3.77 29.21 1.51
C THR A 268 3.14 29.98 2.68
N ARG A 269 3.68 31.15 3.04
CA ARG A 269 3.14 31.97 4.15
C ARG A 269 1.77 32.59 3.81
N SER A 270 1.58 33.05 2.58
CA SER A 270 0.32 33.62 2.11
C SER A 270 -0.74 32.52 1.99
N MET A 271 -0.36 31.38 1.41
CA MET A 271 -1.19 30.17 1.30
C MET A 271 -1.67 29.70 2.67
N ARG A 272 -0.75 29.55 3.64
CA ARG A 272 -1.09 29.12 5.00
C ARG A 272 -2.05 30.10 5.68
N LYS A 273 -1.82 31.42 5.53
CA LYS A 273 -2.74 32.44 6.06
C LYS A 273 -4.12 32.33 5.41
N ALA A 274 -4.19 32.12 4.11
CA ALA A 274 -5.46 31.98 3.41
C ALA A 274 -6.20 30.69 3.82
N LEU A 275 -5.46 29.62 4.13
CA LEU A 275 -6.04 28.32 4.49
C LEU A 275 -6.81 28.38 5.82
N GLU A 276 -6.56 29.38 6.67
CA GLU A 276 -7.38 29.67 7.86
C GLU A 276 -8.84 30.05 7.55
N MET A 277 -9.15 30.41 6.30
CA MET A 277 -10.52 30.69 5.86
C MET A 277 -11.27 29.42 5.43
N ALA A 278 -10.58 28.29 5.28
CA ALA A 278 -11.18 27.04 4.84
C ALA A 278 -11.80 26.27 6.01
N ASP A 279 -12.91 25.60 5.74
CA ASP A 279 -13.64 24.74 6.65
C ASP A 279 -14.12 23.48 5.90
N PRO A 280 -14.79 22.50 6.55
CA PRO A 280 -15.22 21.28 5.86
C PRO A 280 -16.16 21.48 4.66
N GLN A 281 -16.83 22.64 4.54
CA GLN A 281 -17.73 22.98 3.44
C GLN A 281 -17.09 23.94 2.43
N HIS A 282 -16.11 24.74 2.85
CA HIS A 282 -15.50 25.80 2.05
C HIS A 282 -13.99 25.60 1.94
N HIS A 283 -13.49 25.52 0.71
CA HIS A 283 -12.09 25.23 0.41
C HIS A 283 -11.48 26.39 -0.37
N LEU A 284 -10.17 26.55 -0.27
CA LEU A 284 -9.45 27.45 -1.17
C LEU A 284 -9.44 26.86 -2.59
N LEU A 285 -9.99 27.56 -3.58
CA LEU A 285 -9.99 27.12 -4.98
C LEU A 285 -8.60 27.31 -5.57
N CYS A 286 -7.98 26.21 -5.99
CA CYS A 286 -6.65 26.16 -6.57
C CYS A 286 -6.73 25.57 -7.98
N ASP A 287 -6.19 26.29 -8.96
CA ASP A 287 -6.15 25.87 -10.35
C ASP A 287 -4.92 25.04 -10.71
N GLY A 288 -4.12 24.61 -9.71
CA GLY A 288 -2.86 23.90 -9.91
C GLY A 288 -1.60 24.78 -9.85
N GLU A 289 -1.71 26.10 -10.04
CA GLU A 289 -0.60 27.06 -9.93
C GLU A 289 -0.84 28.08 -8.81
N LYS A 290 -2.09 28.48 -8.61
CA LYS A 290 -2.49 29.58 -7.72
C LYS A 290 -3.84 29.32 -7.10
N VAL A 291 -4.04 29.92 -5.93
CA VAL A 291 -5.35 30.03 -5.29
C VAL A 291 -6.00 31.34 -5.71
N VAL A 292 -7.25 31.25 -6.16
CA VAL A 292 -8.01 32.38 -6.69
C VAL A 292 -9.13 32.85 -5.78
N GLY A 293 -9.47 32.07 -4.75
CA GLY A 293 -10.54 32.43 -3.83
C GLY A 293 -10.97 31.29 -2.91
N LEU A 294 -12.14 31.45 -2.30
CA LEU A 294 -12.84 30.43 -1.52
C LEU A 294 -14.00 29.92 -2.37
N ALA A 295 -14.16 28.60 -2.43
CA ALA A 295 -15.22 27.95 -3.19
C ALA A 295 -15.73 26.71 -2.47
N ARG A 296 -16.87 26.20 -2.93
CA ARG A 296 -17.37 24.88 -2.56
C ARG A 296 -17.74 24.08 -3.81
N LEU A 297 -17.68 22.77 -3.70
CA LEU A 297 -18.17 21.87 -4.73
C LEU A 297 -19.70 21.78 -4.61
N ARG A 298 -20.41 21.91 -5.71
CA ARG A 298 -21.86 21.79 -5.77
C ARG A 298 -22.28 20.33 -5.67
N ASP A 299 -23.45 20.09 -5.08
CA ASP A 299 -24.09 18.76 -5.02
C ASP A 299 -24.39 18.16 -6.41
N THR A 300 -24.30 18.98 -7.47
CA THR A 300 -24.44 18.55 -8.87
C THR A 300 -23.21 17.83 -9.44
N TYR A 301 -22.09 17.82 -8.72
CA TYR A 301 -20.86 17.16 -9.18
C TYR A 301 -21.08 15.65 -9.32
N ALA A 302 -20.77 15.10 -10.49
CA ALA A 302 -20.78 13.66 -10.69
C ALA A 302 -19.36 13.11 -10.46
N PRO A 303 -19.15 12.11 -9.59
CA PRO A 303 -17.82 11.55 -9.35
C PRO A 303 -17.11 11.06 -10.63
N ALA A 304 -17.87 10.58 -11.62
CA ALA A 304 -17.36 10.16 -12.93
C ALA A 304 -16.71 11.28 -13.77
N ASP A 305 -16.90 12.55 -13.40
CA ASP A 305 -16.29 13.69 -14.09
C ASP A 305 -14.78 13.80 -13.82
N GLU A 306 -14.33 13.33 -12.65
CA GLU A 306 -12.93 13.26 -12.22
C GLU A 306 -12.15 14.58 -12.41
N ASN A 307 -12.78 15.73 -12.18
CA ASN A 307 -12.18 17.05 -12.44
C ASN A 307 -12.19 18.00 -11.23
N ALA A 308 -12.47 17.46 -10.04
CA ALA A 308 -12.43 18.17 -8.78
C ALA A 308 -11.87 17.27 -7.67
N PHE A 309 -10.83 17.74 -6.98
CA PHE A 309 -10.14 16.99 -5.93
C PHE A 309 -9.98 17.85 -4.69
N VAL A 310 -9.94 17.22 -3.52
CA VAL A 310 -9.77 17.91 -2.25
C VAL A 310 -8.45 17.49 -1.62
N PHE A 311 -7.59 18.46 -1.38
CA PHE A 311 -6.44 18.33 -0.51
C PHE A 311 -6.82 18.83 0.88
N ASN A 312 -6.50 18.05 1.92
CA ASN A 312 -6.74 18.43 3.31
C ASN A 312 -5.46 18.31 4.13
N VAL A 313 -5.16 19.35 4.92
CA VAL A 313 -4.20 19.22 6.02
C VAL A 313 -4.89 18.54 7.18
N MET A 314 -4.45 17.32 7.51
CA MET A 314 -5.05 16.51 8.57
C MET A 314 -4.50 16.93 9.92
N THR A 315 -3.17 16.97 10.02
CA THR A 315 -2.41 17.47 11.17
C THR A 315 -1.09 18.04 10.65
N ARG A 316 -0.25 18.56 11.56
CA ARG A 316 1.05 19.14 11.16
C ARG A 316 1.92 18.09 10.46
N GLY A 317 2.29 18.39 9.22
CA GLY A 317 3.11 17.53 8.37
C GLY A 317 2.37 16.31 7.81
N VAL A 318 1.04 16.23 7.97
CA VAL A 318 0.22 15.14 7.44
C VAL A 318 -0.90 15.71 6.58
N TRP A 319 -0.95 15.29 5.33
CA TRP A 319 -2.00 15.69 4.41
C TRP A 319 -2.55 14.52 3.59
N GLU A 320 -3.78 14.69 3.14
CA GLU A 320 -4.50 13.72 2.32
C GLU A 320 -5.05 14.40 1.06
N LEU A 321 -4.95 13.70 -0.06
CA LEU A 321 -5.59 14.05 -1.33
C LEU A 321 -6.73 13.06 -1.57
N SER A 322 -7.90 13.58 -1.93
CA SER A 322 -9.13 12.80 -2.08
C SER A 322 -9.93 13.23 -3.32
N HIS A 323 -10.73 12.31 -3.83
CA HIS A 323 -11.74 12.54 -4.86
C HIS A 323 -13.06 11.95 -4.34
N ASP A 324 -14.13 12.75 -4.36
CA ASP A 324 -15.45 12.33 -3.85
C ASP A 324 -15.41 11.68 -2.46
N GLN A 325 -14.71 12.31 -1.50
CA GLN A 325 -14.48 11.79 -0.14
C GLN A 325 -13.69 10.48 -0.05
N VAL A 326 -13.25 9.90 -1.17
CA VAL A 326 -12.36 8.74 -1.20
C VAL A 326 -10.91 9.23 -1.18
N PRO A 327 -10.15 8.93 -0.12
CA PRO A 327 -8.73 9.27 -0.09
C PRO A 327 -7.98 8.49 -1.17
N LEU A 328 -7.11 9.18 -1.92
CA LEU A 328 -6.29 8.61 -3.00
C LEU A 328 -4.81 8.52 -2.62
N LEU A 329 -4.32 9.49 -1.85
CA LEU A 329 -2.92 9.60 -1.42
C LEU A 329 -2.86 10.23 -0.04
N ARG A 330 -2.03 9.67 0.84
CA ARG A 330 -1.67 10.26 2.13
C ARG A 330 -0.17 10.52 2.17
N VAL A 331 0.25 11.65 2.72
CA VAL A 331 1.67 11.94 2.94
C VAL A 331 1.86 12.37 4.38
N SER A 332 2.76 11.66 5.08
CA SER A 332 3.13 11.92 6.46
C SER A 332 4.62 12.25 6.55
N ASN A 333 4.95 13.50 6.87
CA ASN A 333 6.32 14.01 6.93
C ASN A 333 7.14 13.64 5.69
N THR A 334 6.63 13.99 4.50
CA THR A 334 7.22 13.69 3.18
C THR A 334 7.31 12.20 2.81
N ARG A 335 6.63 11.32 3.55
CA ARG A 335 6.54 9.88 3.25
C ARG A 335 5.16 9.57 2.67
N PRO A 336 5.07 9.33 1.35
CA PRO A 336 3.81 8.98 0.72
C PRO A 336 3.40 7.54 1.04
N SER A 337 2.11 7.33 1.27
CA SER A 337 1.50 6.01 1.41
C SER A 337 0.11 6.00 0.81
N LEU A 338 -0.39 4.80 0.50
CA LEU A 338 -1.80 4.62 0.27
C LEU A 338 -2.56 4.98 1.54
N PRO A 339 -3.74 5.60 1.42
CA PRO A 339 -4.63 5.78 2.55
C PRO A 339 -4.97 4.42 3.12
N GLN A 340 -4.62 4.22 4.39
CA GLN A 340 -5.01 3.04 5.13
C GLN A 340 -6.22 3.39 5.99
N PRO A 341 -7.20 2.47 6.11
CA PRO A 341 -8.21 2.62 7.15
C PRO A 341 -7.51 2.79 8.50
N ARG A 342 -7.93 3.79 9.27
CA ARG A 342 -7.38 4.09 10.62
C ARG A 342 -7.36 2.84 11.51
N LEU A 343 -8.33 1.95 11.27
CA LEU A 343 -8.39 0.53 11.58
C LEU A 343 -9.54 -0.06 10.73
N ASP A 344 -9.45 -1.34 10.37
CA ASP A 344 -10.58 -2.04 9.74
C ASP A 344 -11.71 -2.23 10.76
N ALA A 345 -12.90 -1.71 10.48
CA ALA A 345 -14.06 -1.84 11.36
C ALA A 345 -14.32 -3.31 11.72
N GLN A 346 -14.16 -4.23 10.77
CA GLN A 346 -14.34 -5.66 11.01
C GLN A 346 -13.30 -6.22 11.98
N GLN A 347 -12.08 -5.69 11.96
CA GLN A 347 -11.05 -6.08 12.91
C GLN A 347 -11.41 -5.63 14.33
N LEU A 348 -11.87 -4.39 14.52
CA LEU A 348 -12.33 -3.93 15.84
C LEU A 348 -13.48 -4.78 16.35
N LYS A 349 -14.50 -5.00 15.51
CA LYS A 349 -15.67 -5.81 15.88
C LYS A 349 -15.30 -7.26 16.20
N SER A 350 -14.40 -7.87 15.43
CA SER A 350 -13.88 -9.22 15.71
C SER A 350 -13.16 -9.25 17.06
N VAL A 351 -12.24 -8.31 17.33
CA VAL A 351 -11.53 -8.25 18.60
C VAL A 351 -12.50 -8.04 19.77
N ALA A 352 -13.42 -7.09 19.65
CA ALA A 352 -14.41 -6.79 20.69
C ALA A 352 -15.25 -8.03 21.05
N ARG A 353 -15.80 -8.75 20.06
CA ARG A 353 -16.57 -9.98 20.28
C ARG A 353 -15.73 -11.14 20.81
N ARG A 354 -14.42 -11.16 20.55
CA ARG A 354 -13.51 -12.19 21.07
C ARG A 354 -13.12 -11.93 22.53
N VAL A 355 -12.96 -10.67 22.91
CA VAL A 355 -12.68 -10.23 24.30
C VAL A 355 -13.95 -10.28 25.15
N PHE A 356 -15.08 -9.80 24.63
CA PHE A 356 -16.39 -9.79 25.29
C PHE A 356 -17.32 -10.77 24.57
N ARG A 357 -17.43 -11.99 25.10
CA ARG A 357 -18.28 -13.05 24.51
C ARG A 357 -19.78 -12.78 24.71
N GLU A 358 -20.08 -11.87 25.61
CA GLU A 358 -21.42 -11.40 25.97
C GLU A 358 -22.02 -10.40 24.99
N ILE A 359 -21.24 -9.83 24.05
CA ILE A 359 -21.73 -8.80 23.12
C ILE A 359 -22.03 -9.34 21.72
N GLY A 360 -23.01 -8.74 21.05
CA GLY A 360 -23.37 -9.02 19.66
C GLY A 360 -22.75 -8.03 18.65
N GLU A 361 -23.24 -8.09 17.41
CA GLU A 361 -22.83 -7.17 16.34
C GLU A 361 -23.25 -5.72 16.65
N SER A 362 -24.43 -5.53 17.26
CA SER A 362 -24.97 -4.21 17.63
C SER A 362 -24.09 -3.44 18.60
N GLU A 363 -23.62 -4.09 19.66
CA GLU A 363 -22.71 -3.48 20.63
C GLU A 363 -21.33 -3.24 20.00
N ALA A 364 -20.86 -4.16 19.17
CA ALA A 364 -19.61 -3.99 18.43
C ALA A 364 -19.65 -2.78 17.47
N ASP A 365 -20.81 -2.52 16.84
CA ASP A 365 -21.08 -1.31 16.04
C ASP A 365 -21.01 -0.04 16.89
N VAL A 366 -21.58 -0.06 18.10
CA VAL A 366 -21.51 1.08 19.03
C VAL A 366 -20.06 1.37 19.42
N LEU A 367 -19.27 0.34 19.76
CA LEU A 367 -17.86 0.50 20.08
C LEU A 367 -17.04 1.02 18.90
N TRP A 368 -17.34 0.57 17.67
CA TRP A 368 -16.75 1.12 16.45
C TRP A 368 -17.10 2.61 16.29
N GLY A 369 -18.37 2.98 16.43
CA GLY A 369 -18.80 4.38 16.32
C GLY A 369 -18.14 5.30 17.33
N LEU A 370 -17.88 4.82 18.55
CA LEU A 370 -17.09 5.54 19.56
C LEU A 370 -15.62 5.71 19.13
N ALA A 371 -14.99 4.65 18.64
CA ALA A 371 -13.60 4.69 18.17
C ALA A 371 -13.43 5.62 16.96
N GLU A 372 -14.35 5.55 16.00
CA GLU A 372 -14.39 6.42 14.83
C GLU A 372 -14.58 7.88 15.23
N SER A 373 -15.56 8.16 16.09
CA SER A 373 -15.80 9.52 16.62
C SER A 373 -14.60 10.05 17.40
N ALA A 374 -13.93 9.21 18.19
CA ALA A 374 -12.70 9.57 18.91
C ALA A 374 -11.54 9.87 17.94
N SER A 375 -11.46 9.17 16.81
CA SER A 375 -10.45 9.41 15.77
C SER A 375 -10.60 10.77 15.08
N ALA A 376 -11.80 11.36 15.09
CA ALA A 376 -12.04 12.69 14.57
C ALA A 376 -11.63 13.82 15.54
N ALA A 377 -11.30 13.50 16.80
CA ALA A 377 -10.85 14.49 17.77
C ALA A 377 -9.43 14.98 17.44
N SER A 378 -9.17 16.27 17.67
CA SER A 378 -7.87 16.91 17.35
C SER A 378 -6.71 16.47 18.24
N HIS A 379 -6.97 15.67 19.29
CA HIS A 379 -5.97 15.20 20.24
C HIS A 379 -6.09 13.67 20.39
N GLY A 380 -4.97 13.00 20.61
CA GLY A 380 -4.95 11.56 20.83
C GLY A 380 -5.84 11.17 22.01
N THR A 381 -6.71 10.18 21.79
CA THR A 381 -7.73 9.73 22.74
C THR A 381 -7.46 8.29 23.17
N MET A 382 -7.86 7.92 24.38
CA MET A 382 -7.87 6.52 24.81
C MET A 382 -9.27 6.13 25.29
N LEU A 383 -9.85 5.09 24.72
CA LEU A 383 -11.08 4.47 25.20
C LEU A 383 -10.70 3.13 25.85
N VAL A 384 -11.15 2.90 27.08
CA VAL A 384 -10.99 1.63 27.77
C VAL A 384 -12.37 1.01 27.89
N VAL A 385 -12.60 -0.06 27.15
CA VAL A 385 -13.80 -0.89 27.28
C VAL A 385 -13.49 -1.92 28.37
N HIS A 386 -14.24 -1.90 29.47
CA HIS A 386 -14.00 -2.80 30.60
C HIS A 386 -15.26 -3.57 30.95
N ARG A 387 -15.18 -4.90 31.11
CA ARG A 387 -16.34 -5.77 31.39
C ARG A 387 -17.13 -5.29 32.62
N ASN A 388 -16.40 -4.93 33.67
CA ASN A 388 -16.98 -4.40 34.93
C ASN A 388 -16.73 -2.89 35.06
N ALA A 389 -17.02 -2.09 34.03
CA ALA A 389 -16.67 -0.67 33.99
C ALA A 389 -17.19 0.15 35.19
N SER A 390 -18.34 -0.20 35.77
CA SER A 390 -18.87 0.49 36.94
C SER A 390 -18.00 0.30 38.19
N GLU A 391 -17.62 -0.94 38.48
CA GLU A 391 -16.72 -1.27 39.60
C GLU A 391 -15.33 -0.70 39.38
N GLU A 392 -14.85 -0.77 38.15
CA GLU A 392 -13.54 -0.25 37.78
C GLU A 392 -13.48 1.28 37.85
N ALA A 393 -14.56 1.97 37.44
CA ALA A 393 -14.69 3.41 37.61
C ALA A 393 -14.60 3.78 39.10
N MET A 394 -15.25 3.01 39.99
CA MET A 394 -15.19 3.23 41.44
C MET A 394 -13.78 3.03 42.01
N ARG A 395 -13.06 1.99 41.54
CA ARG A 395 -11.68 1.73 41.96
C ARG A 395 -10.73 2.87 41.56
N LEU A 396 -10.94 3.46 40.37
CA LEU A 396 -10.10 4.50 39.80
C LEU A 396 -10.52 5.94 40.18
N ILE A 397 -11.58 6.15 40.97
CA ILE A 397 -12.08 7.48 41.39
C ILE A 397 -10.97 8.45 41.83
N PRO A 398 -9.96 8.07 42.64
CA PRO A 398 -8.94 9.03 43.07
C PRO A 398 -8.18 9.70 41.92
N GLN A 399 -8.24 9.13 40.71
CA GLN A 399 -7.56 9.60 39.50
C GLN A 399 -8.48 9.58 38.27
N ALA A 400 -9.79 9.77 38.49
CA ALA A 400 -10.80 9.79 37.42
C ALA A 400 -12.01 10.65 37.83
N GLN A 401 -12.72 11.19 36.84
CA GLN A 401 -14.02 11.80 37.07
C GLN A 401 -15.13 10.80 36.73
N GLN A 402 -15.79 10.25 37.76
CA GLN A 402 -16.95 9.38 37.56
C GLN A 402 -18.12 10.19 36.96
N VAL A 403 -18.84 9.58 36.02
CA VAL A 403 -20.04 10.14 35.39
C VAL A 403 -21.22 9.19 35.57
N ARG A 404 -22.44 9.70 35.35
CA ARG A 404 -23.60 8.81 35.26
C ARG A 404 -23.49 8.00 33.95
N PRO A 405 -23.68 6.66 33.99
CA PRO A 405 -23.62 5.83 32.79
C PRO A 405 -24.52 6.35 31.67
N GLN A 406 -23.91 6.66 30.52
CA GLN A 406 -24.62 7.14 29.33
C GLN A 406 -23.80 6.91 28.07
N LEU A 407 -24.48 6.73 26.93
CA LEU A 407 -23.84 6.76 25.62
C LEU A 407 -23.36 8.18 25.30
N LEU A 408 -22.15 8.30 24.77
CA LEU A 408 -21.59 9.58 24.36
C LEU A 408 -21.82 9.80 22.86
N GLY A 409 -22.61 10.81 22.50
CA GLY A 409 -22.66 11.28 21.12
C GLY A 409 -21.36 11.99 20.72
N ALA A 410 -21.05 12.06 19.42
CA ALA A 410 -19.78 12.59 18.89
C ALA A 410 -19.37 13.96 19.46
N LYS A 411 -20.31 14.90 19.60
CA LYS A 411 -20.04 16.24 20.18
C LYS A 411 -19.62 16.18 21.65
N VAL A 412 -20.26 15.31 22.43
CA VAL A 412 -19.93 15.14 23.86
C VAL A 412 -18.60 14.41 23.99
N LEU A 413 -18.38 13.38 23.16
CA LEU A 413 -17.11 12.66 23.10
C LEU A 413 -15.95 13.62 22.84
N ALA A 414 -16.04 14.44 21.80
CA ALA A 414 -15.02 15.45 21.46
C ALA A 414 -14.75 16.44 22.61
N ALA A 415 -15.78 16.82 23.38
CA ALA A 415 -15.60 17.68 24.55
C ALA A 415 -14.85 16.97 25.68
N VAL A 416 -15.22 15.72 26.00
CA VAL A 416 -14.57 14.99 27.11
C VAL A 416 -13.16 14.51 26.76
N THR A 417 -12.85 14.27 25.49
CA THR A 417 -11.48 13.94 25.02
C THR A 417 -10.50 15.09 25.15
N SER A 418 -10.98 16.31 25.46
CA SER A 418 -10.11 17.45 25.77
C SER A 418 -9.47 17.35 27.17
N ILE A 419 -9.94 16.42 28.01
CA ILE A 419 -9.35 16.11 29.31
C ILE A 419 -8.31 15.01 29.11
N ASP A 420 -7.11 15.21 29.66
CA ASP A 420 -6.06 14.18 29.65
C ASP A 420 -6.50 12.92 30.39
N GLY A 421 -6.15 11.77 29.82
CA GLY A 421 -6.48 10.45 30.37
C GLY A 421 -7.33 9.62 29.42
N ALA A 422 -7.94 8.56 29.96
CA ALA A 422 -8.80 7.66 29.23
C ALA A 422 -10.28 7.90 29.53
N ILE A 423 -11.14 7.43 28.63
CA ILE A 423 -12.58 7.33 28.82
C ILE A 423 -12.89 5.87 29.08
N LEU A 424 -13.52 5.58 30.23
CA LEU A 424 -13.87 4.23 30.63
C LEU A 424 -15.33 3.96 30.24
N VAL A 425 -15.52 2.98 29.36
CA VAL A 425 -16.82 2.53 28.86
C VAL A 425 -17.04 1.06 29.18
N ASP A 426 -18.30 0.62 29.23
CA ASP A 426 -18.64 -0.80 29.28
C ASP A 426 -18.79 -1.40 27.86
N PRO A 427 -18.93 -2.73 27.72
CA PRO A 427 -19.08 -3.38 26.41
C PRO A 427 -20.33 -2.96 25.63
N THR A 428 -21.32 -2.31 26.27
CA THR A 428 -22.50 -1.73 25.59
C THR A 428 -22.25 -0.31 25.06
N GLY A 429 -21.07 0.26 25.37
CA GLY A 429 -20.65 1.59 24.96
C GLY A 429 -21.02 2.71 25.95
N ALA A 430 -21.62 2.40 27.10
CA ALA A 430 -21.96 3.43 28.08
C ALA A 430 -20.71 3.89 28.84
N CYS A 431 -20.51 5.19 28.95
CA CYS A 431 -19.37 5.80 29.65
C CYS A 431 -19.62 5.88 31.16
N HIS A 432 -18.67 5.38 31.94
CA HIS A 432 -18.71 5.36 33.41
C HIS A 432 -17.75 6.37 34.05
N ALA A 433 -16.65 6.71 33.37
CA ALA A 433 -15.71 7.72 33.85
C ALA A 433 -14.93 8.39 32.70
N VAL A 434 -14.46 9.62 32.92
CA VAL A 434 -13.62 10.39 32.00
C VAL A 434 -12.36 10.89 32.71
N GLY A 435 -11.30 11.20 31.95
CA GLY A 435 -10.03 11.64 32.52
C GLY A 435 -9.36 10.58 33.39
N VAL A 436 -9.54 9.31 33.04
CA VAL A 436 -9.07 8.17 33.83
C VAL A 436 -7.57 8.01 33.64
N ILE A 437 -6.80 8.10 34.74
CA ILE A 437 -5.38 7.74 34.73
C ILE A 437 -5.27 6.24 34.99
N LEU A 438 -4.78 5.51 34.00
CA LEU A 438 -4.62 4.06 34.11
C LEU A 438 -3.40 3.70 34.96
N ASP A 439 -3.63 2.81 35.92
CA ASP A 439 -2.59 2.16 36.70
C ASP A 439 -2.00 0.93 35.97
N GLY A 440 -1.02 0.28 36.58
CA GLY A 440 -0.39 -0.92 36.03
C GLY A 440 1.11 -0.95 36.27
N HIS A 441 1.67 -2.16 36.27
CA HIS A 441 3.09 -2.38 36.53
C HIS A 441 3.90 -2.28 35.25
N ALA A 442 5.14 -1.78 35.34
CA ALA A 442 6.06 -1.85 34.22
C ALA A 442 6.31 -3.32 33.84
N SER A 443 6.01 -3.67 32.59
CA SER A 443 6.30 -4.98 32.01
C SER A 443 7.34 -4.84 30.91
N GLY A 444 7.94 -5.96 30.49
CA GLY A 444 8.85 -5.99 29.35
C GLY A 444 8.18 -5.74 27.99
N LYS A 445 6.85 -5.51 27.96
CA LYS A 445 6.05 -5.32 26.75
C LYS A 445 5.90 -3.85 26.33
N GLY A 446 6.49 -2.91 27.09
CA GLY A 446 6.51 -1.50 26.73
C GLY A 446 7.40 -1.22 25.52
N ASP A 447 7.14 -0.11 24.83
CA ASP A 447 7.89 0.32 23.65
C ASP A 447 8.37 1.76 23.85
N SER A 448 9.69 1.95 23.92
CA SER A 448 10.32 3.26 24.16
C SER A 448 10.17 4.22 22.97
N SER A 449 9.85 3.72 21.78
CA SER A 449 9.56 4.55 20.61
C SER A 449 8.14 5.14 20.63
N ARG A 450 7.27 4.66 21.54
CA ARG A 450 5.86 5.05 21.65
C ARG A 450 5.63 5.98 22.85
N GLY A 451 4.62 6.83 22.76
CA GLY A 451 4.29 7.81 23.78
C GLY A 451 3.74 7.23 25.10
N ALA A 452 3.63 8.07 26.12
CA ALA A 452 3.16 7.70 27.45
C ALA A 452 1.76 7.04 27.44
N ARG A 453 0.84 7.54 26.60
CA ARG A 453 -0.51 6.99 26.42
C ARG A 453 -0.48 5.52 26.04
N PHE A 454 0.31 5.16 25.03
CA PHE A 454 0.46 3.78 24.58
C PHE A 454 1.06 2.89 25.68
N ASN A 455 2.15 3.35 26.30
CA ASN A 455 2.81 2.58 27.34
C ASN A 455 1.95 2.41 28.61
N SER A 456 1.13 3.39 28.99
CA SER A 456 0.14 3.24 30.08
C SER A 456 -0.94 2.22 29.75
N ALA A 457 -1.45 2.24 28.52
CA ALA A 457 -2.43 1.25 28.05
C ALA A 457 -1.88 -0.18 28.09
N VAL A 458 -0.63 -0.39 27.68
CA VAL A 458 0.04 -1.70 27.75
C VAL A 458 0.12 -2.22 29.18
N ARG A 459 0.57 -1.38 30.13
CA ARG A 459 0.69 -1.77 31.55
C ARG A 459 -0.67 -2.11 32.17
N TYR A 460 -1.68 -1.30 31.86
CA TYR A 460 -3.03 -1.51 32.36
C TYR A 460 -3.65 -2.79 31.80
N HIS A 461 -3.60 -2.98 30.48
CA HIS A 461 -4.12 -4.18 29.83
C HIS A 461 -3.42 -5.45 30.32
N ASP A 462 -2.10 -5.42 30.54
CA ASP A 462 -1.37 -6.59 31.08
C ASP A 462 -1.84 -6.96 32.50
N THR A 463 -2.19 -5.96 33.31
CA THR A 463 -2.74 -6.16 34.67
C THR A 463 -4.21 -6.62 34.63
N GLN A 464 -4.98 -6.16 33.65
CA GLN A 464 -6.41 -6.46 33.46
C GLN A 464 -6.65 -7.45 32.31
N SER A 465 -5.70 -8.36 32.05
CA SER A 465 -5.70 -9.21 30.86
C SER A 465 -6.98 -10.03 30.75
N GLY A 466 -7.65 -9.94 29.59
CA GLY A 466 -8.91 -10.62 29.31
C GLY A 466 -10.17 -9.96 29.91
N GLN A 467 -10.04 -8.83 30.63
CA GLN A 467 -11.18 -8.06 31.17
C GLN A 467 -11.46 -6.78 30.40
N CYS A 468 -10.50 -6.32 29.58
CA CYS A 468 -10.62 -5.05 28.88
C CYS A 468 -10.11 -5.09 27.43
N LEU A 469 -10.64 -4.17 26.64
CA LEU A 469 -10.15 -3.77 25.32
C LEU A 469 -9.77 -2.30 25.41
N VAL A 470 -8.52 -1.96 25.14
CA VAL A 470 -8.06 -0.58 25.07
C VAL A 470 -7.93 -0.16 23.62
N ILE A 471 -8.65 0.91 23.26
CA ILE A 471 -8.64 1.54 21.95
C ILE A 471 -7.84 2.83 22.08
N ILE A 472 -6.70 2.89 21.41
CA ILE A 472 -5.76 4.00 21.47
C ILE A 472 -5.83 4.73 20.14
N VAL A 473 -6.29 5.96 20.18
CA VAL A 473 -6.34 6.86 19.04
C VAL A 473 -5.17 7.83 19.13
N SER A 474 -4.30 7.85 18.13
CA SER A 474 -3.21 8.84 18.04
C SER A 474 -3.70 10.16 17.45
N GLU A 475 -2.89 11.21 17.60
CA GLU A 475 -3.19 12.55 17.09
C GLU A 475 -3.37 12.59 15.57
N ASP A 476 -2.70 11.69 14.84
CA ASP A 476 -2.83 11.51 13.39
C ASP A 476 -4.01 10.59 12.98
N GLY A 477 -4.88 10.25 13.94
CA GLY A 477 -6.11 9.49 13.74
C GLY A 477 -5.94 7.97 13.67
N MET A 478 -4.73 7.41 13.79
CA MET A 478 -4.55 5.96 13.78
C MET A 478 -5.16 5.31 15.02
N ILE A 479 -5.78 4.14 14.86
CA ILE A 479 -6.44 3.41 15.94
C ILE A 479 -5.66 2.11 16.20
N ASN A 480 -5.12 1.98 17.41
CA ASN A 480 -4.47 0.76 17.89
C ASN A 480 -5.34 0.07 18.93
N LEU A 481 -5.36 -1.26 18.92
CA LEU A 481 -6.10 -2.08 19.89
C LEU A 481 -5.14 -2.82 20.83
N LEU A 482 -5.54 -2.95 22.10
CA LEU A 482 -4.96 -3.89 23.06
C LEU A 482 -6.11 -4.73 23.66
N PRO A 483 -6.11 -6.07 23.49
CA PRO A 483 -5.07 -6.86 22.86
C PRO A 483 -5.04 -6.66 21.34
N ASN A 484 -3.82 -6.71 20.76
CA ASN A 484 -3.64 -6.66 19.30
C ASN A 484 -3.77 -8.08 18.73
N LEU A 485 -5.00 -8.61 18.67
CA LEU A 485 -5.22 -9.94 18.12
C LEU A 485 -5.05 -9.93 16.60
N ARG A 486 -4.42 -10.98 16.07
CA ARG A 486 -4.38 -11.25 14.61
C ARG A 486 -5.80 -11.41 14.04
N ARG A 487 -5.96 -11.09 12.75
CA ARG A 487 -7.20 -11.29 11.98
C ARG A 487 -7.63 -12.76 12.03
N GLN A 488 -8.93 -13.01 11.93
CA GLN A 488 -9.41 -14.37 11.68
C GLN A 488 -9.16 -14.75 10.22
N VAL A 489 -8.81 -16.01 9.97
CA VAL A 489 -8.59 -16.55 8.62
C VAL A 489 -9.44 -17.80 8.41
N ALA A 490 -9.75 -18.15 7.16
CA ALA A 490 -10.36 -19.44 6.86
C ALA A 490 -9.31 -20.56 7.02
N GLY A 491 -9.60 -21.57 7.84
CA GLY A 491 -8.67 -22.68 8.07
C GLY A 491 -8.29 -23.42 6.79
N GLY A 492 -9.24 -23.57 5.85
CA GLY A 492 -9.01 -24.17 4.54
C GLY A 492 -8.01 -23.39 3.67
N SER A 493 -7.92 -22.06 3.83
CA SER A 493 -6.93 -21.25 3.11
C SER A 493 -5.51 -21.55 3.60
N VAL A 494 -5.32 -21.72 4.92
CA VAL A 494 -4.01 -22.10 5.48
C VAL A 494 -3.61 -23.50 4.99
N GLU A 495 -4.53 -24.45 5.07
CA GLU A 495 -4.30 -25.83 4.61
C GLU A 495 -3.96 -25.91 3.11
N SER A 496 -4.60 -25.09 2.28
CA SER A 496 -4.30 -25.03 0.85
C SER A 496 -2.85 -24.66 0.57
N VAL A 497 -2.24 -23.75 1.35
CA VAL A 497 -0.84 -23.35 1.17
C VAL A 497 0.11 -24.47 1.61
N VAL A 498 -0.23 -25.18 2.70
CA VAL A 498 0.54 -26.36 3.15
C VAL A 498 0.58 -27.41 2.04
N ARG A 499 -0.58 -27.72 1.46
CA ARG A 499 -0.69 -28.70 0.38
C ARG A 499 0.10 -28.27 -0.87
N GLN A 500 0.03 -27.00 -1.26
CA GLN A 500 0.81 -26.47 -2.39
C GLN A 500 2.32 -26.61 -2.18
N LEU A 501 2.82 -26.37 -0.96
CA LEU A 501 4.22 -26.61 -0.65
C LEU A 501 4.58 -28.09 -0.78
N GLU A 502 3.75 -28.99 -0.26
CA GLU A 502 3.98 -30.43 -0.39
C GLU A 502 3.93 -30.90 -1.86
N GLU A 503 2.99 -30.38 -2.65
CA GLU A 503 2.85 -30.67 -4.09
C GLU A 503 4.05 -30.14 -4.90
N SER A 504 4.69 -29.05 -4.47
CA SER A 504 5.91 -28.52 -5.10
C SER A 504 7.15 -29.40 -4.90
N LEU A 505 7.10 -30.33 -3.94
CA LEU A 505 8.19 -31.25 -3.67
C LEU A 505 8.09 -32.51 -4.56
N THR A 506 8.52 -32.36 -5.81
CA THR A 506 8.67 -33.44 -6.80
C THR A 506 10.01 -34.18 -6.64
N ASP A 507 10.26 -35.20 -7.47
CA ASP A 507 11.56 -35.90 -7.50
C ASP A 507 12.72 -34.98 -7.91
N ASP A 508 12.41 -33.98 -8.73
CA ASP A 508 13.26 -32.87 -9.16
C ASP A 508 12.52 -31.54 -8.86
N PRO A 509 12.63 -31.02 -7.62
CA PRO A 509 11.86 -29.89 -7.15
C PRO A 509 12.43 -28.57 -7.68
N ASP A 510 11.54 -27.73 -8.20
CA ASP A 510 11.86 -26.32 -8.45
C ASP A 510 11.98 -25.60 -7.09
N TYR A 511 13.22 -25.26 -6.72
CA TYR A 511 13.50 -24.55 -5.48
C TYR A 511 12.77 -23.21 -5.39
N GLU A 512 12.65 -22.48 -6.49
CA GLU A 512 11.98 -21.18 -6.47
C GLU A 512 10.50 -21.33 -6.15
N VAL A 513 9.83 -22.29 -6.79
CA VAL A 513 8.43 -22.62 -6.50
C VAL A 513 8.27 -23.03 -5.04
N PHE A 514 9.15 -23.90 -4.54
CA PHE A 514 9.11 -24.34 -3.14
C PHE A 514 9.28 -23.17 -2.17
N PHE A 515 10.31 -22.33 -2.35
CA PHE A 515 10.61 -21.22 -1.44
C PHE A 515 9.55 -20.13 -1.49
N ARG A 516 8.87 -19.96 -2.62
CA ARG A 516 7.70 -19.08 -2.71
C ARG A 516 6.55 -19.55 -1.82
N HIS A 517 6.25 -20.85 -1.82
CA HIS A 517 5.26 -21.41 -0.89
C HIS A 517 5.75 -21.36 0.56
N TRP A 518 7.06 -21.54 0.79
CA TRP A 518 7.69 -21.41 2.10
C TRP A 518 7.54 -20.00 2.68
N GLU A 519 7.88 -18.95 1.93
CA GLU A 519 7.71 -17.55 2.34
C GLU A 519 6.23 -17.22 2.64
N HIS A 520 5.30 -17.78 1.85
CA HIS A 520 3.88 -17.63 2.13
C HIS A 520 3.50 -18.29 3.47
N LEU A 521 4.03 -19.47 3.79
CA LEU A 521 3.83 -20.12 5.09
C LEU A 521 4.49 -19.36 6.24
N GLU A 522 5.64 -18.70 6.03
CA GLU A 522 6.24 -17.82 7.03
C GLU A 522 5.30 -16.67 7.40
N SER A 523 4.59 -16.10 6.42
CA SER A 523 3.56 -15.08 6.68
C SER A 523 2.33 -15.63 7.45
N LEU A 524 2.11 -16.94 7.38
CA LEU A 524 1.01 -17.65 8.04
C LEU A 524 1.46 -18.41 9.30
N ALA A 525 2.72 -18.28 9.73
CA ALA A 525 3.32 -19.09 10.79
C ALA A 525 2.47 -19.13 12.07
N PHE A 526 1.88 -17.98 12.43
CA PHE A 526 1.00 -17.84 13.58
C PHE A 526 -0.22 -18.78 13.56
N TYR A 527 -0.73 -19.13 12.38
CA TYR A 527 -1.94 -19.92 12.20
C TYR A 527 -1.67 -21.42 12.03
N LEU A 528 -0.42 -21.83 11.95
CA LEU A 528 -0.06 -23.22 11.69
C LEU A 528 -0.32 -24.09 12.92
N THR A 529 -1.05 -25.19 12.71
CA THR A 529 -1.23 -26.21 13.75
C THR A 529 0.04 -27.03 13.93
N ALA A 530 0.16 -27.74 15.05
CA ALA A 530 1.29 -28.65 15.29
C ALA A 530 1.44 -29.71 14.18
N GLU A 531 0.32 -30.21 13.64
CA GLU A 531 0.32 -31.16 12.54
C GLU A 531 0.85 -30.55 11.23
N GLN A 532 0.42 -29.34 10.90
CA GLN A 532 0.88 -28.61 9.72
C GLN A 532 2.37 -28.27 9.83
N CYS A 533 2.84 -27.78 10.99
CA CYS A 533 4.26 -27.55 11.25
C CYS A 533 5.10 -28.81 10.99
N ASN A 534 4.65 -29.97 11.47
CA ASN A 534 5.37 -31.24 11.24
C ASN A 534 5.44 -31.58 9.75
N ARG A 535 4.34 -31.46 9.00
CA ARG A 535 4.29 -31.71 7.56
C ARG A 535 5.25 -30.81 6.77
N ILE A 536 5.20 -29.50 7.04
CA ILE A 536 6.06 -28.49 6.39
C ILE A 536 7.54 -28.76 6.71
N ASN A 537 7.86 -29.06 7.96
CA ASN A 537 9.23 -29.37 8.37
C ASN A 537 9.76 -30.65 7.71
N VAL A 538 8.93 -31.68 7.57
CA VAL A 538 9.30 -32.91 6.83
C VAL A 538 9.55 -32.61 5.35
N ALA A 539 8.70 -31.81 4.71
CA ALA A 539 8.90 -31.40 3.32
C ALA A 539 10.21 -30.61 3.15
N ARG A 540 10.52 -29.72 4.10
CA ARG A 540 11.79 -28.97 4.13
C ARG A 540 13.02 -29.87 4.27
N THR A 541 12.97 -30.84 5.17
CA THR A 541 14.06 -31.82 5.34
C THR A 541 14.29 -32.59 4.05
N ARG A 542 13.23 -33.06 3.37
CA ARG A 542 13.34 -33.76 2.09
C ARG A 542 13.93 -32.89 0.98
N LEU A 543 13.59 -31.61 0.92
CA LEU A 543 14.18 -30.68 -0.04
C LEU A 543 15.70 -30.53 0.20
N GLU A 544 16.13 -30.38 1.45
CA GLU A 544 17.56 -30.25 1.77
C GLU A 544 18.31 -31.58 1.58
N GLU A 545 17.67 -32.74 1.80
CA GLU A 545 18.22 -34.04 1.42
C GLU A 545 18.39 -34.18 -0.10
N HIS A 546 17.41 -33.71 -0.88
CA HIS A 546 17.51 -33.66 -2.34
C HIS A 546 18.67 -32.74 -2.77
N ARG A 547 18.79 -31.53 -2.20
CA ARG A 547 19.91 -30.59 -2.46
C ARG A 547 21.29 -31.18 -2.16
N ALA A 548 21.38 -31.97 -1.10
CA ALA A 548 22.62 -32.61 -0.69
C ALA A 548 23.05 -33.76 -1.62
N ARG A 549 22.19 -34.25 -2.53
CA ARG A 549 22.54 -35.35 -3.44
C ARG A 549 23.62 -34.88 -4.44
N PRO A 550 24.73 -35.62 -4.59
CA PRO A 550 25.72 -35.32 -5.61
C PRO A 550 25.10 -35.56 -6.99
N ASP A 551 25.09 -34.52 -7.83
CA ASP A 551 24.73 -34.67 -9.25
C ASP A 551 26.00 -35.03 -10.04
N PRO A 552 26.03 -36.18 -10.73
CA PRO A 552 27.20 -36.63 -11.49
C PRO A 552 27.51 -35.78 -12.74
N ASP A 553 26.57 -34.95 -13.24
CA ASP A 553 26.73 -34.13 -14.45
C ASP A 553 26.83 -32.61 -14.17
N ASP A 554 26.75 -32.19 -12.90
CA ASP A 554 26.75 -30.79 -12.46
C ASP A 554 28.16 -30.18 -12.56
N ARG A 555 28.43 -29.50 -13.67
CA ARG A 555 29.56 -28.55 -13.77
C ARG A 555 29.20 -27.31 -12.97
N ASP A 556 29.75 -27.21 -11.77
CA ASP A 556 29.52 -26.11 -10.84
C ASP A 556 29.69 -24.74 -11.55
N PRO A 557 28.61 -23.94 -11.70
CA PRO A 557 28.75 -22.58 -12.25
C PRO A 557 29.53 -21.65 -11.31
N ASN A 558 29.78 -22.07 -10.06
CA ASN A 558 30.63 -21.42 -9.07
C ASN A 558 31.90 -22.23 -8.79
N GLU A 559 32.75 -22.47 -9.80
CA GLU A 559 34.16 -22.91 -9.63
C GLU A 559 35.03 -21.86 -8.89
N GLY A 560 34.56 -21.42 -7.73
CA GLY A 560 35.18 -20.45 -6.82
C GLY A 560 35.34 -21.04 -5.41
N PRO A 561 36.01 -20.31 -4.51
CA PRO A 561 36.47 -20.82 -3.21
C PRO A 561 35.38 -21.18 -2.20
N VAL A 562 34.10 -20.99 -2.53
CA VAL A 562 32.95 -21.17 -1.61
C VAL A 562 32.39 -22.60 -1.65
N GLY A 563 32.64 -23.36 -2.73
CA GLY A 563 32.14 -24.73 -2.91
C GLY A 563 30.61 -24.84 -3.00
N ARG A 564 30.12 -26.06 -3.27
CA ARG A 564 28.68 -26.37 -3.37
C ARG A 564 27.98 -26.14 -2.02
N ILE A 565 26.93 -25.33 -1.99
CA ILE A 565 26.06 -25.18 -0.81
C ILE A 565 25.23 -26.46 -0.68
N THR A 566 25.68 -27.38 0.18
CA THR A 566 25.01 -28.68 0.38
C THR A 566 23.88 -28.63 1.39
N HIS A 567 23.85 -27.62 2.26
CA HIS A 567 22.79 -27.39 3.24
C HIS A 567 22.63 -25.90 3.54
N VAL A 568 21.38 -25.43 3.55
CA VAL A 568 21.02 -24.09 4.06
C VAL A 568 20.36 -24.26 5.41
N GLY A 569 20.95 -23.72 6.47
CA GLY A 569 20.35 -23.76 7.81
C GLY A 569 18.98 -23.07 7.85
N TRP A 570 18.00 -23.66 8.54
CA TRP A 570 16.67 -23.09 8.72
C TRP A 570 16.17 -23.31 10.15
N THR A 571 15.20 -22.51 10.57
CA THR A 571 14.47 -22.73 11.83
C THR A 571 13.19 -23.51 11.51
N PRO A 572 13.00 -24.72 12.09
CA PRO A 572 11.76 -25.45 11.91
C PRO A 572 10.56 -24.65 12.42
N PHE A 573 9.43 -24.72 11.71
CA PHE A 573 8.19 -24.16 12.18
C PHE A 573 7.76 -24.82 13.48
N ALA A 574 7.26 -24.02 14.41
CA ALA A 574 6.65 -24.45 15.65
C ALA A 574 5.31 -23.73 15.83
N PRO A 575 4.29 -24.39 16.39
CA PRO A 575 3.01 -23.74 16.67
C PRO A 575 3.21 -22.59 17.66
N ASP A 576 2.56 -21.46 17.39
CA ASP A 576 2.59 -20.30 18.29
C ASP A 576 1.75 -20.58 19.55
N PRO A 577 2.27 -20.36 20.77
CA PRO A 577 1.53 -20.64 22.00
C PRO A 577 0.27 -19.78 22.20
N GLU A 578 0.16 -18.63 21.54
CA GLU A 578 -1.02 -17.76 21.59
C GLU A 578 -2.10 -18.18 20.58
N MET A 579 -1.76 -19.06 19.62
CA MET A 579 -2.68 -19.58 18.61
C MET A 579 -3.74 -20.48 19.26
N ASN A 580 -5.00 -20.27 18.87
CA ASN A 580 -6.12 -21.14 19.26
C ASN A 580 -7.26 -21.06 18.22
N ALA A 581 -8.31 -21.87 18.39
CA ALA A 581 -9.43 -21.97 17.45
C ALA A 581 -10.16 -20.64 17.16
N SER A 582 -10.09 -19.64 18.06
CA SER A 582 -10.74 -18.34 17.85
C SER A 582 -10.12 -17.49 16.74
N TYR A 583 -8.98 -17.89 16.18
CA TYR A 583 -8.35 -17.25 15.03
C TYR A 583 -8.79 -17.83 13.68
N PHE A 584 -9.62 -18.87 13.69
CA PHE A 584 -10.30 -19.33 12.50
C PHE A 584 -11.72 -18.75 12.42
N LEU A 585 -12.16 -18.51 11.19
CA LEU A 585 -13.58 -18.27 10.92
C LEU A 585 -14.33 -19.59 11.11
N ASP A 586 -15.54 -19.53 11.66
CA ASP A 586 -16.41 -20.69 11.75
C ASP A 586 -16.68 -21.24 10.34
N ALA A 587 -16.65 -22.56 10.17
CA ALA A 587 -16.98 -23.17 8.89
C ALA A 587 -18.45 -22.92 8.57
N GLU A 588 -18.74 -22.19 7.49
CA GLU A 588 -20.09 -22.11 6.91
C GLU A 588 -20.54 -23.45 6.32
#